data_AF-A0A6J5Z8H9-F1
#
_entry.id   AF-A0A6J5Z8H9-F1
#
_cell.length_a   1.000
_cell.length_b   1.000
_cell.length_c   1.000
_cell.angle_alpha   90.00
_cell.angle_beta   90.00
_cell.angle_gamma   90.00
#
_symmetry.space_group_name_H-M   'P 1'
#
loop_
_entity.id
_entity.type
_entity.pdbx_description
1 polymer ?
#
loop_
_entity_poly.entity_id
_entity_poly.type
_entity_poly.pdbx_seq_one_letter_code
_entity_poly.pdbx_strand_id
1 'polypeptide(L)'
;MILRGSKAFRSFFATESAGGMVLVASCLVALIISNSSLNHNFTDLIAPIHTFISEGLMSVFFFLVGLEIKREFINGELRNPRIAALPIIAAIGGMTTPALIYALINHAGSAVHGWAIPMPTDIALSLGALALLGSRIDNSLKIFLLTLAIADDLGSIIVMGIFYSGGLSVTKIASTIGAVLLAWIIPTSQAISTDRLISWIHPWSSFLIIPLFALVNIGIHIDFSHVSSAISSPITLGIIAARVIGKILGITLFSWAAVKMKVATIPSSLTFMEIIGAAALAGMGLTVSLFIANLAMSDPAQLAQVKLGLVLAAIISAILGLSILHKFSTSQD
;
A
#
# COMPACT_ATOMS: atom_id res chain seq x y z
N MET A 1 5.72 -11.14 -26.64
CA MET A 1 4.51 -10.63 -27.34
C MET A 1 3.52 -10.22 -26.27
N ILE A 2 3.87 -9.16 -25.53
CA ILE A 2 3.23 -7.85 -25.56
C ILE A 2 1.77 -7.96 -25.12
N LEU A 3 1.53 -7.72 -23.82
CA LEU A 3 0.21 -7.43 -23.25
C LEU A 3 -0.30 -6.05 -23.74
N ARG A 4 -0.39 -5.85 -25.06
CA ARG A 4 -1.12 -4.73 -25.68
C ARG A 4 -2.55 -5.18 -25.92
N GLY A 5 -3.44 -4.91 -24.96
CA GLY A 5 -4.90 -5.11 -25.09
C GLY A 5 -5.35 -6.59 -25.16
N SER A 6 -6.55 -7.00 -24.75
CA SER A 6 -7.80 -6.26 -24.80
C SER A 6 -8.85 -6.70 -23.76
N LYS A 7 -8.64 -7.76 -22.96
CA LYS A 7 -9.62 -8.18 -21.92
C LYS A 7 -9.03 -8.41 -20.54
N ALA A 8 -8.06 -9.31 -20.37
CA ALA A 8 -7.55 -9.68 -19.03
C ALA A 8 -6.95 -8.51 -18.24
N PHE A 9 -6.14 -7.67 -18.88
CA PHE A 9 -5.60 -6.45 -18.25
C PHE A 9 -6.72 -5.46 -17.93
N ARG A 10 -7.64 -5.20 -18.87
CA ARG A 10 -8.77 -4.28 -18.63
C ARG A 10 -9.69 -4.77 -17.51
N SER A 11 -9.92 -6.08 -17.41
CA SER A 11 -10.70 -6.67 -16.31
C SER A 11 -9.96 -6.58 -14.99
N PHE A 12 -8.64 -6.82 -14.95
CA PHE A 12 -7.84 -6.63 -13.74
C PHE A 12 -7.91 -5.17 -13.25
N PHE A 13 -7.71 -4.19 -14.15
CA PHE A 13 -7.83 -2.77 -13.80
C PHE A 13 -9.22 -2.38 -13.34
N ALA A 14 -10.27 -2.91 -13.96
CA ALA A 14 -11.64 -2.67 -13.53
C ALA A 14 -11.90 -3.27 -12.14
N THR A 15 -11.38 -4.47 -11.88
CA THR A 15 -11.46 -5.14 -10.57
C THR A 15 -10.68 -4.38 -9.50
N GLU A 16 -9.47 -3.90 -9.80
CA GLU A 16 -8.66 -3.14 -8.84
C GLU A 16 -9.25 -1.76 -8.54
N SER A 17 -9.75 -1.07 -9.56
CA SER A 17 -10.47 0.19 -9.35
C SER A 17 -11.74 -0.01 -8.50
N ALA A 18 -12.51 -1.06 -8.80
CA ALA A 18 -13.68 -1.42 -8.01
C ALA A 18 -13.30 -1.81 -6.57
N GLY A 19 -12.22 -2.57 -6.39
CA GLY A 19 -11.66 -2.91 -5.09
C GLY A 19 -11.27 -1.67 -4.28
N GLY A 20 -10.59 -0.70 -4.90
CA GLY A 20 -10.27 0.59 -4.30
C GLY A 20 -11.51 1.36 -3.82
N MET A 21 -12.58 1.39 -4.62
CA MET A 21 -13.85 2.02 -4.21
C MET A 21 -14.50 1.29 -3.03
N VAL A 22 -14.51 -0.03 -3.04
CA VAL A 22 -15.07 -0.84 -1.93
C VAL A 22 -14.24 -0.65 -0.65
N LEU A 23 -12.92 -0.56 -0.76
CA LEU A 23 -12.04 -0.25 0.35
C LEU A 23 -12.34 1.15 0.92
N VAL A 24 -12.47 2.18 0.08
CA VAL A 24 -12.87 3.53 0.53
C VAL A 24 -14.22 3.49 1.24
N ALA A 25 -15.22 2.80 0.67
CA ALA A 25 -16.53 2.65 1.29
C ALA A 25 -16.43 1.97 2.67
N SER A 26 -15.63 0.92 2.78
CA SER A 26 -15.37 0.24 4.05
C SER A 26 -14.72 1.16 5.10
N CYS A 27 -13.73 1.95 4.69
CA CYS A 27 -13.10 2.94 5.56
C CYS A 27 -14.11 3.99 6.06
N LEU A 28 -15.00 4.48 5.19
CA LEU A 28 -16.04 5.42 5.56
C LEU A 28 -17.04 4.80 6.54
N VAL A 29 -17.47 3.56 6.28
CA VAL A 29 -18.37 2.83 7.20
C VAL A 29 -17.71 2.65 8.56
N ALA A 30 -16.44 2.27 8.61
CA ALA A 30 -15.69 2.14 9.85
C ALA A 30 -15.65 3.45 10.65
N LEU A 31 -15.39 4.58 9.98
CA LEU A 31 -15.38 5.90 10.60
C LEU A 31 -16.77 6.30 11.11
N ILE A 32 -17.84 6.04 10.34
CA ILE A 32 -19.21 6.32 10.76
C ILE A 32 -19.56 5.50 12.00
N ILE A 33 -19.30 4.19 11.98
CA ILE A 33 -19.60 3.30 13.11
C ILE A 33 -18.83 3.72 14.36
N SER A 34 -17.52 3.97 14.24
CA SER A 34 -16.63 4.33 15.36
C SER A 34 -17.01 5.65 16.06
N ASN A 35 -17.74 6.52 15.36
CA ASN A 35 -18.17 7.84 15.84
C ASN A 35 -19.69 7.92 16.09
N SER A 36 -20.37 6.78 16.12
CA SER A 36 -21.81 6.67 16.37
C SER A 36 -22.08 5.92 17.68
N SER A 37 -23.34 5.93 18.12
CA SER A 37 -23.81 5.10 19.24
C SER A 37 -23.67 3.60 18.99
N LEU A 38 -23.43 3.17 17.74
CA LEU A 38 -23.22 1.78 17.36
C LEU A 38 -21.82 1.27 17.69
N ASN A 39 -20.88 2.15 18.05
CA ASN A 39 -19.48 1.78 18.28
C ASN A 39 -19.35 0.62 19.29
N HIS A 40 -20.00 0.72 20.45
CA HIS A 40 -19.90 -0.29 21.50
C HIS A 40 -20.42 -1.67 21.04
N ASN A 41 -21.60 -1.70 20.41
CA ASN A 41 -22.17 -2.94 19.87
C ASN A 41 -21.28 -3.54 18.77
N PHE A 42 -20.67 -2.69 17.95
CA PHE A 42 -19.78 -3.12 16.89
C PHE A 42 -18.47 -3.68 17.43
N THR A 43 -17.84 -3.00 18.40
CA THR A 43 -16.61 -3.50 19.04
C THR A 43 -16.82 -4.85 19.70
N ASP A 44 -17.97 -5.03 20.37
CA ASP A 44 -18.29 -6.30 21.05
C ASP A 44 -18.56 -7.43 20.05
N LEU A 45 -19.23 -7.11 18.93
CA LEU A 45 -19.47 -8.08 17.85
C LEU A 45 -18.17 -8.50 17.16
N ILE A 46 -17.24 -7.56 16.96
CA ILE A 46 -15.99 -7.79 16.22
C ILE A 46 -14.90 -8.39 17.11
N ALA A 47 -14.88 -8.12 18.42
CA ALA A 47 -13.82 -8.57 19.32
C ALA A 47 -13.45 -10.07 19.20
N PRO A 48 -14.41 -11.02 19.11
CA PRO A 48 -14.08 -12.45 18.97
C PRO A 48 -13.38 -12.80 17.65
N ILE A 49 -13.66 -12.05 16.58
CA ILE A 49 -13.17 -12.31 15.23
C ILE A 49 -12.06 -11.35 14.79
N HIS A 50 -11.74 -10.35 15.61
CA HIS A 50 -10.75 -9.31 15.30
C HIS A 50 -9.39 -9.91 14.95
N THR A 51 -8.89 -10.84 15.77
CA THR A 51 -7.61 -11.52 15.54
C THR A 51 -7.64 -12.38 14.29
N PHE A 52 -8.76 -13.09 14.04
CA PHE A 52 -8.91 -13.91 12.84
C PHE A 52 -8.89 -13.06 11.56
N ILE A 53 -9.56 -11.91 11.56
CA ILE A 53 -9.56 -10.98 10.43
C ILE A 53 -8.16 -10.36 10.26
N SER A 54 -7.60 -9.83 11.34
CA SER A 54 -6.38 -9.03 11.29
C SER A 54 -5.12 -9.85 11.04
N GLU A 55 -5.11 -11.12 11.42
CA GLU A 55 -3.95 -12.01 11.25
C GLU A 55 -4.24 -13.12 10.23
N GLY A 56 -5.38 -13.78 10.35
CA GLY A 56 -5.78 -14.89 9.48
C GLY A 56 -6.02 -14.44 8.05
N LEU A 57 -6.92 -13.48 7.82
CA LEU A 57 -7.21 -13.01 6.47
C LEU A 57 -6.01 -12.25 5.86
N MET A 58 -5.23 -11.54 6.66
CA MET A 58 -4.00 -10.90 6.19
C MET A 58 -2.96 -11.91 5.70
N SER A 59 -2.88 -13.12 6.28
CA SER A 59 -2.02 -14.18 5.73
C SER A 59 -2.44 -14.60 4.32
N VAL A 60 -3.75 -14.63 4.02
CA VAL A 60 -4.26 -14.90 2.66
C VAL A 60 -3.92 -13.76 1.71
N PHE A 61 -4.00 -12.50 2.16
CA PHE A 61 -3.52 -11.36 1.40
C PHE A 61 -2.03 -11.47 1.09
N PHE A 62 -1.19 -11.79 2.08
CA PHE A 62 0.25 -11.96 1.85
C PHE A 62 0.59 -13.18 0.98
N PHE A 63 -0.22 -14.25 1.04
CA PHE A 63 -0.12 -15.36 0.09
C PHE A 63 -0.37 -14.88 -1.36
N LEU A 64 -1.43 -14.09 -1.58
CA LEU A 64 -1.70 -13.48 -2.88
C LEU A 64 -0.55 -12.58 -3.34
N VAL A 65 -0.03 -11.72 -2.46
CA VAL A 65 1.15 -10.88 -2.75
C VAL A 65 2.34 -11.75 -3.15
N GLY A 66 2.58 -12.87 -2.45
CA GLY A 66 3.63 -13.83 -2.79
C GLY A 66 3.45 -14.44 -4.19
N LEU A 67 2.20 -14.79 -4.57
CA LEU A 67 1.90 -15.27 -5.92
C LEU A 67 2.09 -14.18 -6.97
N GLU A 68 1.68 -12.95 -6.68
CA GLU A 68 1.81 -11.79 -7.58
C GLU A 68 3.28 -11.50 -7.87
N ILE A 69 4.12 -11.47 -6.82
CA ILE A 69 5.57 -11.35 -6.93
C ILE A 69 6.12 -12.48 -7.81
N LYS A 70 5.76 -13.74 -7.51
CA LYS A 70 6.19 -14.90 -8.31
C LYS A 70 5.79 -14.75 -9.79
N ARG A 71 4.57 -14.30 -10.07
CA ARG A 71 4.10 -14.05 -11.45
C ARG A 71 4.95 -13.00 -12.13
N GLU A 72 5.24 -11.89 -11.46
CA GLU A 72 6.07 -10.81 -12.03
C GLU A 72 7.49 -11.29 -12.35
N PHE A 73 8.07 -12.16 -11.53
CA PHE A 73 9.39 -12.76 -11.78
C PHE A 73 9.40 -13.73 -12.98
N ILE A 74 8.34 -14.52 -13.17
CA ILE A 74 8.29 -15.56 -14.21
C ILE A 74 7.84 -14.97 -15.56
N ASN A 75 6.77 -14.18 -15.54
CA ASN A 75 6.04 -13.74 -16.72
C ASN A 75 5.93 -12.22 -16.87
N GLY A 76 6.25 -11.44 -15.83
CA GLY A 76 6.05 -9.99 -15.81
C GLY A 76 7.31 -9.17 -16.02
N GLU A 77 7.25 -7.90 -15.60
CA GLU A 77 8.28 -6.90 -15.91
C GLU A 77 9.55 -7.10 -15.07
N LEU A 78 9.43 -7.71 -13.89
CA LEU A 78 10.58 -8.05 -13.03
C LEU A 78 11.54 -9.06 -13.69
N ARG A 79 11.09 -9.78 -14.73
CA ARG A 79 11.95 -10.66 -15.53
C ARG A 79 13.00 -9.89 -16.33
N ASN A 80 12.71 -8.66 -16.75
CA ASN A 80 13.66 -7.84 -17.50
C ASN A 80 14.29 -6.78 -16.59
N PRO A 81 15.54 -6.98 -16.12
CA PRO A 81 16.15 -6.10 -15.14
C PRO A 81 16.30 -4.66 -15.64
N ARG A 82 16.40 -4.43 -16.95
CA ARG A 82 16.49 -3.06 -17.51
C ARG A 82 15.18 -2.29 -17.37
N ILE A 83 14.04 -2.97 -17.49
CA ILE A 83 12.72 -2.34 -17.37
C ILE A 83 12.34 -2.22 -15.89
N ALA A 84 12.63 -3.26 -15.10
CA ALA A 84 12.35 -3.31 -13.67
C ALA A 84 13.22 -2.35 -12.84
N ALA A 85 14.41 -1.99 -13.30
CA ALA A 85 15.35 -1.16 -12.55
C ALA A 85 14.74 0.17 -12.10
N LEU A 86 14.00 0.86 -12.98
CA LEU A 86 13.43 2.17 -12.63
C LEU A 86 12.38 2.05 -11.50
N PRO A 87 11.31 1.24 -11.61
CA PRO A 87 10.37 1.05 -10.52
C PRO A 87 11.00 0.52 -9.22
N ILE A 88 11.95 -0.41 -9.30
CA ILE A 88 12.59 -0.98 -8.10
C ILE A 88 13.43 0.08 -7.36
N ILE A 89 14.26 0.83 -8.08
CA ILE A 89 15.08 1.88 -7.45
C ILE A 89 14.19 3.00 -6.89
N ALA A 90 13.10 3.32 -7.60
CA ALA A 90 12.10 4.25 -7.12
C ALA A 90 11.40 3.75 -5.84
N ALA A 91 11.10 2.44 -5.74
CA ALA A 91 10.53 1.81 -4.54
C ALA A 91 11.50 1.88 -3.36
N ILE A 92 12.80 1.58 -3.58
CA ILE A 92 13.82 1.72 -2.54
C ILE A 92 13.85 3.16 -1.98
N GLY A 93 13.82 4.17 -2.86
CA GLY A 93 13.70 5.57 -2.45
C GLY A 93 12.39 5.87 -1.71
N GLY A 94 11.29 5.35 -2.24
CA GLY A 94 9.93 5.45 -1.72
C GLY A 94 9.69 4.68 -0.41
N MET A 95 10.63 3.82 0.01
CA MET A 95 10.60 3.14 1.30
C MET A 95 11.53 3.83 2.30
N THR A 96 12.78 4.07 1.89
CA THR A 96 13.82 4.62 2.77
C THR A 96 13.53 6.06 3.19
N THR A 97 13.06 6.89 2.27
CA THR A 97 12.79 8.31 2.54
C THR A 97 11.65 8.53 3.55
N PRO A 98 10.44 7.93 3.39
CA PRO A 98 9.39 8.06 4.40
C PRO A 98 9.82 7.50 5.76
N ALA A 99 10.52 6.36 5.79
CA ALA A 99 11.03 5.77 7.02
C ALA A 99 11.95 6.74 7.78
N LEU A 100 12.91 7.35 7.07
CA LEU A 100 13.82 8.33 7.65
C LEU A 100 13.10 9.58 8.14
N ILE A 101 12.17 10.13 7.36
CA ILE A 101 11.40 11.32 7.76
C ILE A 101 10.62 11.06 9.04
N TYR A 102 9.92 9.91 9.13
CA TYR A 102 9.20 9.56 10.35
C TYR A 102 10.14 9.39 11.54
N ALA A 103 11.25 8.67 11.37
CA ALA A 103 12.22 8.41 12.43
C ALA A 103 12.86 9.71 12.95
N LEU A 104 13.12 10.69 12.08
CA LEU A 104 13.65 11.99 12.47
C LEU A 104 12.64 12.82 13.28
N ILE A 105 11.37 12.80 12.88
CA ILE A 105 10.31 13.53 13.58
C ILE A 105 9.98 12.87 14.93
N ASN A 106 9.93 11.53 14.97
CA ASN A 106 9.56 10.75 16.15
C ASN A 106 10.78 10.05 16.77
N HIS A 107 11.92 10.75 16.87
CA HIS A 107 13.19 10.17 17.36
C HIS A 107 13.21 9.91 18.88
N ALA A 108 12.24 10.47 19.62
CA ALA A 108 12.15 10.34 21.07
C ALA A 108 10.89 9.57 21.49
N GLY A 109 11.02 8.69 22.49
CA GLY A 109 9.91 7.92 23.06
C GLY A 109 9.61 6.60 22.34
N SER A 110 8.49 5.97 22.69
CA SER A 110 8.09 4.66 22.15
C SER A 110 7.65 4.71 20.67
N ALA A 111 7.32 5.90 20.16
CA ALA A 111 6.90 6.10 18.78
C ALA A 111 8.00 5.79 17.74
N VAL A 112 9.27 5.77 18.14
CA VAL A 112 10.42 5.43 17.28
C VAL A 112 10.21 4.07 16.58
N HIS A 113 9.58 3.12 17.26
CA HIS A 113 9.28 1.80 16.70
C HIS A 113 8.31 1.86 15.50
N GLY A 114 7.62 2.97 15.25
CA GLY A 114 6.71 3.16 14.12
C GLY A 114 7.37 3.52 12.78
N TRP A 115 8.70 3.51 12.68
CA TRP A 115 9.42 4.00 11.50
C TRP A 115 9.07 3.30 10.18
N ALA A 116 8.61 2.04 10.21
CA ALA A 116 8.22 1.31 9.01
C ALA A 116 6.76 1.56 8.58
N ILE A 117 5.93 2.19 9.42
CA ILE A 117 4.51 2.46 9.14
C ILE A 117 4.28 3.26 7.83
N PRO A 118 5.07 4.31 7.50
CA PRO A 118 4.84 5.10 6.28
C PRO A 118 5.41 4.45 5.00
N MET A 119 6.06 3.29 5.09
CA MET A 119 6.72 2.64 3.95
C MET A 119 5.75 2.01 2.93
N PRO A 120 4.68 1.27 3.31
CA PRO A 120 3.88 0.54 2.35
C PRO A 120 3.02 1.44 1.46
N THR A 121 2.70 0.92 0.28
CA THR A 121 1.84 1.56 -0.72
C THR A 121 0.63 0.66 -0.97
N ASP A 122 -0.58 1.20 -0.97
CA ASP A 122 -1.79 0.41 -1.23
C ASP A 122 -2.15 0.47 -2.73
N ILE A 123 -1.96 -0.66 -3.41
CA ILE A 123 -2.17 -0.83 -4.86
C ILE A 123 -3.61 -0.48 -5.24
N ALA A 124 -4.59 -1.03 -4.51
CA ALA A 124 -6.01 -0.90 -4.84
C ALA A 124 -6.46 0.57 -4.72
N LEU A 125 -6.02 1.28 -3.68
CA LEU A 125 -6.31 2.71 -3.53
C LEU A 125 -5.63 3.56 -4.60
N SER A 126 -4.35 3.29 -4.87
CA SER A 126 -3.56 4.07 -5.82
C SER A 126 -4.07 3.89 -7.26
N LEU A 127 -4.36 2.64 -7.66
CA LEU A 127 -4.94 2.32 -8.97
C LEU A 127 -6.41 2.75 -9.07
N GLY A 128 -7.18 2.66 -7.97
CA GLY A 128 -8.55 3.17 -7.91
C GLY A 128 -8.62 4.68 -8.11
N ALA A 129 -7.72 5.44 -7.48
CA ALA A 129 -7.58 6.86 -7.74
C ALA A 129 -7.18 7.12 -9.20
N LEU A 130 -6.19 6.39 -9.72
CA LEU A 130 -5.74 6.54 -11.11
C LEU A 130 -6.87 6.27 -12.13
N ALA A 131 -7.78 5.35 -11.82
CA ALA A 131 -8.93 5.05 -12.66
C ALA A 131 -9.94 6.22 -12.79
N LEU A 132 -9.99 7.14 -11.82
CA LEU A 132 -10.80 8.36 -11.90
C LEU A 132 -10.37 9.29 -13.04
N LEU A 133 -9.12 9.19 -13.48
CA LEU A 133 -8.58 9.97 -14.60
C LEU A 133 -8.86 9.34 -15.97
N GLY A 134 -9.48 8.14 -15.99
CA GLY A 134 -10.01 7.51 -17.20
C GLY A 134 -8.94 7.22 -18.26
N SER A 135 -9.24 7.59 -19.51
CA SER A 135 -8.34 7.38 -20.65
C SER A 135 -7.13 8.30 -20.67
N ARG A 136 -7.04 9.31 -19.80
CA ARG A 136 -5.91 10.25 -19.78
C ARG A 136 -4.58 9.60 -19.41
N ILE A 137 -4.64 8.44 -18.75
CA ILE A 137 -3.47 7.79 -18.18
C ILE A 137 -2.97 6.66 -19.08
N ASP A 138 -1.72 6.83 -19.52
CA ASP A 138 -0.99 5.84 -20.30
C ASP A 138 -0.76 4.54 -19.53
N ASN A 139 -0.71 3.43 -20.27
CA ASN A 139 -0.48 2.11 -19.68
C ASN A 139 0.89 1.99 -19.02
N SER A 140 1.88 2.75 -19.47
CA SER A 140 3.21 2.75 -18.86
C SER A 140 3.21 3.30 -17.43
N LEU A 141 2.36 4.29 -17.12
CA LEU A 141 2.21 4.81 -15.76
C LEU A 141 1.56 3.77 -14.84
N LYS A 142 0.54 3.07 -15.35
CA LYS A 142 -0.14 1.98 -14.64
C LYS A 142 0.82 0.85 -14.29
N ILE A 143 1.65 0.45 -15.25
CA ILE A 143 2.67 -0.59 -15.06
C ILE A 143 3.74 -0.12 -14.07
N PHE A 144 4.23 1.12 -14.21
CA PHE A 144 5.20 1.71 -13.28
C PHE A 144 4.68 1.65 -11.83
N LEU A 145 3.44 2.12 -11.60
CA LEU A 145 2.84 2.16 -10.27
C LEU A 145 2.59 0.75 -9.71
N LEU A 146 2.17 -0.20 -10.55
CA LEU A 146 2.00 -1.60 -10.17
C LEU A 146 3.34 -2.22 -9.71
N THR A 147 4.40 -2.10 -10.52
CA THR A 147 5.71 -2.66 -10.17
C THR A 147 6.31 -1.98 -8.95
N LEU A 148 6.18 -0.65 -8.84
CA LEU A 148 6.62 0.12 -7.67
C LEU A 148 5.97 -0.42 -6.40
N ALA A 149 4.64 -0.57 -6.40
CA ALA A 149 3.90 -0.99 -5.22
C ALA A 149 4.16 -2.45 -4.83
N ILE A 150 4.30 -3.36 -5.80
CA ILE A 150 4.74 -4.74 -5.53
C ILE A 150 6.13 -4.77 -4.88
N ALA A 151 7.07 -3.93 -5.36
CA ALA A 151 8.41 -3.84 -4.79
C ALA A 151 8.37 -3.24 -3.37
N ASP A 152 7.57 -2.19 -3.14
CA ASP A 152 7.34 -1.60 -1.81
C ASP A 152 6.75 -2.63 -0.83
N ASP A 153 5.76 -3.42 -1.25
CA ASP A 153 5.11 -4.43 -0.42
C ASP A 153 6.08 -5.56 -0.05
N LEU A 154 6.82 -6.09 -1.03
CA LEU A 154 7.87 -7.08 -0.76
C LEU A 154 8.91 -6.54 0.23
N GLY A 155 9.38 -5.33 -0.01
CA GLY A 155 10.34 -4.67 0.87
C GLY A 155 9.79 -4.46 2.28
N SER A 156 8.51 -4.08 2.40
CA SER A 156 7.83 -3.88 3.68
C SER A 156 7.67 -5.20 4.45
N ILE A 157 7.36 -6.30 3.77
CA ILE A 157 7.28 -7.65 4.37
C ILE A 157 8.65 -8.07 4.92
N ILE A 158 9.73 -7.84 4.17
CA ILE A 158 11.10 -8.17 4.61
C ILE A 158 11.47 -7.36 5.84
N VAL A 159 11.24 -6.04 5.82
CA VAL A 159 11.49 -5.15 6.96
C VAL A 159 10.70 -5.60 8.19
N MET A 160 9.43 -5.93 8.00
CA MET A 160 8.57 -6.43 9.07
C MET A 160 9.10 -7.72 9.68
N GLY A 161 9.51 -8.68 8.85
CA GLY A 161 10.08 -9.96 9.31
C GLY A 161 11.37 -9.81 10.10
N ILE A 162 12.21 -8.82 9.77
CA ILE A 162 13.51 -8.60 10.43
C ILE A 162 13.35 -7.76 11.70
N PHE A 163 12.63 -6.65 11.64
CA PHE A 163 12.63 -5.63 12.71
C PHE A 163 11.49 -5.75 13.71
N TYR A 164 10.37 -6.36 13.32
CA TYR A 164 9.19 -6.48 14.18
C TYR A 164 9.02 -7.91 14.72
N SER A 165 10.00 -8.79 14.52
CA SER A 165 9.99 -10.18 14.99
C SER A 165 10.40 -10.40 16.44
N GLY A 166 11.07 -9.43 17.06
CA GLY A 166 11.68 -9.59 18.38
C GLY A 166 10.74 -9.61 19.60
N GLY A 167 9.44 -9.40 19.45
CA GLY A 167 8.52 -9.25 20.59
C GLY A 167 7.15 -9.92 20.44
N LEU A 168 6.94 -10.73 19.40
CA LEU A 168 5.63 -11.29 19.05
C LEU A 168 5.60 -12.81 19.13
N SER A 169 4.40 -13.33 19.38
CA SER A 169 4.05 -14.73 19.15
C SER A 169 4.54 -15.11 17.75
N VAL A 170 5.57 -15.97 17.69
CA VAL A 170 6.23 -16.48 16.47
C VAL A 170 5.23 -16.82 15.37
N THR A 171 4.03 -17.27 15.77
CA THR A 171 2.88 -17.54 14.92
C THR A 171 2.48 -16.41 13.96
N LYS A 172 2.53 -15.13 14.36
CA LYS A 172 2.02 -14.01 13.53
C LYS A 172 2.93 -13.69 12.35
N ILE A 173 4.24 -13.73 12.58
CA ILE A 173 5.23 -13.47 11.53
C ILE A 173 5.46 -14.73 10.72
N ALA A 174 5.43 -15.91 11.36
CA ALA A 174 5.47 -17.18 10.67
C ALA A 174 4.28 -17.37 9.73
N SER A 175 3.07 -16.88 10.07
CA SER A 175 1.91 -16.99 9.17
C SER A 175 2.07 -16.08 7.94
N THR A 176 2.50 -14.83 8.11
CA THR A 176 2.73 -13.90 6.97
C THR A 176 3.89 -14.34 6.08
N ILE A 177 5.07 -14.58 6.66
CA ILE A 177 6.25 -15.03 5.88
C ILE A 177 5.99 -16.42 5.30
N GLY A 178 5.39 -17.31 6.09
CA GLY A 178 5.01 -18.65 5.66
C GLY A 178 4.05 -18.62 4.47
N ALA A 179 3.06 -17.73 4.47
CA ALA A 179 2.17 -17.54 3.34
C ALA A 179 2.93 -17.13 2.05
N VAL A 180 3.86 -16.16 2.14
CA VAL A 180 4.68 -15.78 0.98
C VAL A 180 5.56 -16.94 0.50
N LEU A 181 6.22 -17.65 1.42
CA LEU A 181 7.06 -18.80 1.08
C LEU A 181 6.26 -19.94 0.45
N LEU A 182 5.06 -20.24 0.97
CA LEU A 182 4.15 -21.22 0.40
C LEU A 182 3.76 -20.86 -1.04
N ALA A 183 3.44 -19.59 -1.30
CA ALA A 183 3.16 -19.12 -2.67
C ALA A 183 4.33 -19.38 -3.63
N TRP A 184 5.56 -19.25 -3.13
CA TRP A 184 6.77 -19.52 -3.91
C TRP A 184 7.03 -21.02 -4.13
N ILE A 185 6.78 -21.85 -3.12
CA ILE A 185 6.97 -23.30 -3.19
C ILE A 185 5.97 -23.97 -4.14
N ILE A 186 4.73 -23.49 -4.25
CA ILE A 186 3.71 -24.09 -5.11
C ILE A 186 4.19 -24.13 -6.57
N PRO A 187 4.42 -25.31 -7.18
CA PRO A 187 4.98 -25.41 -8.52
C PRO A 187 3.99 -24.91 -9.58
N THR A 188 4.50 -24.15 -10.53
CA THR A 188 3.69 -23.66 -11.66
C THR A 188 3.69 -24.73 -12.76
N SER A 189 2.54 -25.34 -13.01
CA SER A 189 2.34 -26.38 -14.04
C SER A 189 1.12 -26.06 -14.92
N GLN A 190 0.86 -26.86 -15.95
CA GLN A 190 -0.36 -26.71 -16.77
C GLN A 190 -1.66 -26.95 -15.96
N ALA A 191 -1.59 -27.76 -14.89
CA ALA A 191 -2.73 -28.03 -14.02
C ALA A 191 -2.95 -26.91 -13.00
N ILE A 192 -1.87 -26.47 -12.34
CA ILE A 192 -1.88 -25.41 -11.31
C ILE A 192 -1.00 -24.26 -11.81
N SER A 193 -1.61 -23.27 -12.48
CA SER A 193 -0.89 -22.06 -12.90
C SER A 193 -1.02 -20.97 -11.84
N THR A 194 0.07 -20.23 -11.61
CA THR A 194 0.11 -19.08 -10.70
C THR A 194 -0.95 -18.05 -11.08
N ASP A 195 -1.15 -17.81 -12.38
CA ASP A 195 -2.18 -16.91 -12.89
C ASP A 195 -3.60 -17.37 -12.51
N ARG A 196 -3.89 -18.68 -12.53
CA ARG A 196 -5.19 -19.21 -12.11
C ARG A 196 -5.42 -18.98 -10.62
N LEU A 197 -4.42 -19.27 -9.78
CA LEU A 197 -4.52 -19.04 -8.33
C LEU A 197 -4.76 -17.56 -8.02
N ILE A 198 -3.99 -16.67 -8.65
CA ILE A 198 -4.20 -15.21 -8.53
C ILE A 198 -5.62 -14.86 -8.96
N SER A 199 -6.06 -15.27 -10.15
CA SER A 199 -7.39 -14.94 -10.66
C SER A 199 -8.53 -15.42 -9.76
N TRP A 200 -8.31 -16.51 -9.00
CA TRP A 200 -9.29 -17.05 -8.07
C TRP A 200 -9.28 -16.31 -6.74
N ILE A 201 -8.11 -15.99 -6.18
CA ILE A 201 -7.96 -15.38 -4.85
C ILE A 201 -8.16 -13.86 -4.90
N HIS A 202 -7.75 -13.23 -5.98
CA HIS A 202 -7.73 -11.78 -6.13
C HIS A 202 -9.11 -11.13 -5.87
N PRO A 203 -10.24 -11.60 -6.43
CA PRO A 203 -11.55 -11.02 -6.13
C PRO A 203 -11.90 -11.10 -4.63
N TRP A 204 -11.62 -12.23 -3.97
CA TRP A 204 -11.82 -12.35 -2.52
C TRP A 204 -10.92 -11.40 -1.75
N SER A 205 -9.71 -11.17 -2.24
CA SER A 205 -8.79 -10.22 -1.61
C SER A 205 -9.31 -8.78 -1.70
N SER A 206 -9.57 -8.30 -2.93
CA SER A 206 -9.95 -6.91 -3.20
C SER A 206 -11.36 -6.55 -2.71
N PHE A 207 -12.30 -7.50 -2.66
CA PHE A 207 -13.70 -7.23 -2.28
C PHE A 207 -14.12 -7.69 -0.89
N LEU A 208 -13.38 -8.62 -0.27
CA LEU A 208 -13.72 -9.15 1.06
C LEU A 208 -12.60 -8.93 2.07
N ILE A 209 -11.41 -9.50 1.84
CA ILE A 209 -10.32 -9.52 2.82
C ILE A 209 -9.86 -8.10 3.15
N ILE A 210 -9.46 -7.33 2.13
CA ILE A 210 -8.90 -5.99 2.31
C ILE A 210 -9.96 -5.02 2.88
N PRO A 211 -11.20 -4.95 2.33
CA PRO A 211 -12.25 -4.13 2.91
C PRO A 211 -12.59 -4.52 4.34
N LEU A 212 -12.72 -5.81 4.66
CA LEU A 212 -13.05 -6.27 6.02
C LEU A 212 -11.91 -5.98 7.01
N PHE A 213 -10.66 -6.16 6.58
CA PHE A 213 -9.49 -5.78 7.37
C PHE A 213 -9.53 -4.29 7.71
N ALA A 214 -9.75 -3.44 6.70
CA ALA A 214 -9.85 -2.00 6.89
C ALA A 214 -11.02 -1.63 7.82
N LEU A 215 -12.19 -2.26 7.65
CA LEU A 215 -13.39 -2.02 8.46
C LEU A 215 -13.10 -2.16 9.96
N VAL A 216 -12.39 -3.24 10.32
CA VAL A 216 -12.11 -3.61 11.70
C VAL A 216 -10.92 -2.81 12.27
N ASN A 217 -9.91 -2.50 11.44
CA ASN A 217 -8.67 -1.91 11.93
C ASN A 217 -8.63 -0.38 11.85
N ILE A 218 -9.36 0.25 10.94
CA ILE A 218 -9.26 1.71 10.75
C ILE A 218 -10.07 2.52 11.75
N GLY A 219 -11.02 1.89 12.46
CA GLY A 219 -11.92 2.59 13.36
C GLY A 219 -11.18 3.54 14.32
N ILE A 220 -11.41 4.85 14.15
CA ILE A 220 -10.88 5.92 14.98
C ILE A 220 -12.06 6.57 15.68
N HIS A 221 -12.02 6.58 17.00
CA HIS A 221 -12.92 7.42 17.78
C HIS A 221 -12.39 8.86 17.78
N ILE A 222 -13.16 9.77 17.20
CA ILE A 222 -12.83 11.19 17.06
C ILE A 222 -13.50 11.92 18.20
N ASP A 223 -12.77 12.12 19.29
CA ASP A 223 -13.21 13.01 20.36
C ASP A 223 -12.95 14.46 19.96
N PHE A 224 -14.00 15.18 19.57
CA PHE A 224 -13.93 16.58 19.13
C PHE A 224 -13.21 17.52 20.12
N SER A 225 -13.17 17.18 21.41
CA SER A 225 -12.44 17.97 22.42
C SER A 225 -10.91 17.85 22.31
N HIS A 226 -10.42 16.74 21.74
CA HIS A 226 -8.99 16.41 21.63
C HIS A 226 -8.51 16.27 20.16
N VAL A 227 -9.36 16.57 19.18
CA VAL A 227 -8.97 16.51 17.75
C VAL A 227 -7.78 17.43 17.44
N SER A 228 -7.76 18.64 18.00
CA SER A 228 -6.69 19.61 17.73
C SER A 228 -5.32 19.13 18.21
N SER A 229 -5.28 18.49 19.39
CA SER A 229 -4.05 17.92 19.94
C SER A 229 -3.63 16.64 19.20
N ALA A 230 -4.59 15.82 18.76
CA ALA A 230 -4.31 14.63 17.96
C ALA A 230 -3.70 14.99 16.59
N ILE A 231 -4.28 15.96 15.88
CA ILE A 231 -3.77 16.43 14.57
C ILE A 231 -2.36 17.03 14.70
N SER A 232 -2.11 17.76 15.79
CA SER A 232 -0.83 18.42 16.03
C SER A 232 0.22 17.50 16.67
N SER A 233 -0.13 16.22 16.90
CA SER A 233 0.80 15.28 17.51
C SER A 233 1.99 15.00 16.59
N PRO A 234 3.22 14.84 17.14
CA PRO A 234 4.40 14.49 16.35
C PRO A 234 4.23 13.19 15.56
N ILE A 235 3.44 12.24 16.08
CA ILE A 235 3.14 10.96 15.41
C ILE A 235 2.28 11.22 14.17
N THR A 236 1.16 11.93 14.31
CA THR A 236 0.27 12.24 13.19
C THR A 236 0.96 13.09 12.14
N LEU A 237 1.65 14.17 12.53
CA LEU A 237 2.42 15.01 11.62
C LEU A 237 3.58 14.25 10.97
N GLY A 238 4.24 13.36 11.72
CA GLY A 238 5.31 12.50 11.23
C GLY A 238 4.82 11.54 10.14
N ILE A 239 3.66 10.91 10.33
CA ILE A 239 3.05 10.05 9.30
C ILE A 239 2.67 10.88 8.07
N ILE A 240 2.02 12.03 8.25
CA ILE A 240 1.60 12.88 7.13
C ILE A 240 2.83 13.34 6.33
N ALA A 241 3.85 13.88 6.99
CA ALA A 241 5.06 14.34 6.34
C ALA A 241 5.80 13.18 5.65
N ALA A 242 5.97 12.05 6.34
CA ALA A 242 6.63 10.88 5.77
C ALA A 242 5.91 10.38 4.51
N ARG A 243 4.58 10.23 4.56
CA ARG A 243 3.83 9.68 3.43
C ARG A 243 3.67 10.68 2.28
N VAL A 244 3.27 11.92 2.56
CA VAL A 244 3.02 12.92 1.53
C VAL A 244 4.33 13.41 0.92
N ILE A 245 5.25 13.89 1.76
CA ILE A 245 6.51 14.48 1.29
C ILE A 245 7.52 13.37 1.00
N GLY A 246 7.66 12.39 1.89
CA GLY A 246 8.67 11.35 1.76
C GLY A 246 8.47 10.42 0.57
N LYS A 247 7.24 10.05 0.21
CA LYS A 247 7.00 9.26 -1.02
C LYS A 247 7.32 10.07 -2.27
N ILE A 248 6.84 11.32 -2.36
CA ILE A 248 7.11 12.20 -3.49
C ILE A 248 8.61 12.40 -3.66
N LEU A 249 9.31 12.82 -2.59
CA LEU A 249 10.75 13.05 -2.63
C LEU A 249 11.52 11.76 -2.93
N GLY A 250 11.24 10.68 -2.20
CA GLY A 250 11.97 9.43 -2.32
C GLY A 250 11.88 8.82 -3.71
N ILE A 251 10.65 8.62 -4.21
CA ILE A 251 10.41 8.01 -5.53
C ILE A 251 10.99 8.89 -6.63
N THR A 252 10.77 10.21 -6.56
CA THR A 252 11.22 11.14 -7.61
C THR A 252 12.74 11.26 -7.63
N LEU A 253 13.38 11.47 -6.48
CA LEU A 253 14.84 11.65 -6.39
C LEU A 253 15.58 10.39 -6.82
N PHE A 254 15.12 9.22 -6.37
CA PHE A 254 15.75 7.95 -6.74
C PHE A 254 15.51 7.60 -8.22
N SER A 255 14.32 7.88 -8.76
CA SER A 255 14.04 7.75 -10.19
C SER A 255 14.97 8.65 -11.02
N TRP A 256 15.10 9.92 -10.62
CA TRP A 256 15.99 10.87 -11.29
C TRP A 256 17.46 10.44 -11.21
N ALA A 257 17.92 10.00 -10.03
CA ALA A 257 19.27 9.51 -9.84
C ALA A 257 19.55 8.26 -10.69
N ALA A 258 18.62 7.30 -10.73
CA ALA A 258 18.74 6.09 -11.53
C ALA A 258 18.92 6.39 -13.02
N VAL A 259 18.16 7.35 -13.54
CA VAL A 259 18.23 7.80 -14.94
C VAL A 259 19.53 8.55 -15.20
N LYS A 260 19.91 9.47 -14.31
CA LYS A 260 21.14 10.25 -14.43
C LYS A 260 22.40 9.37 -14.40
N MET A 261 22.40 8.32 -13.58
CA MET A 261 23.48 7.34 -13.49
C MET A 261 23.44 6.28 -14.61
N LYS A 262 22.47 6.35 -15.53
CA LYS A 262 22.25 5.37 -16.62
C LYS A 262 22.03 3.93 -16.13
N VAL A 263 21.55 3.77 -14.90
CA VAL A 263 21.19 2.47 -14.30
C VAL A 263 19.80 2.05 -14.77
N ALA A 264 18.93 3.02 -15.07
CA ALA A 264 17.60 2.77 -15.59
C ALA A 264 17.22 3.78 -16.69
N THR A 265 16.26 3.40 -17.52
CA THR A 265 15.73 4.24 -18.61
C THR A 265 14.25 4.50 -18.37
N ILE A 266 13.81 5.74 -18.57
CA ILE A 266 12.40 6.08 -18.55
C ILE A 266 11.73 5.53 -19.82
N PRO A 267 10.60 4.81 -19.69
CA PRO A 267 9.79 4.40 -20.85
C PRO A 267 9.37 5.61 -21.69
N SER A 268 9.35 5.49 -23.02
CA SER A 268 9.15 6.64 -23.93
C SER A 268 7.83 7.41 -23.76
N SER A 269 6.81 6.77 -23.19
CA SER A 269 5.49 7.34 -22.89
C SER A 269 5.36 7.90 -21.47
N LEU A 270 6.37 7.71 -20.61
CA LEU A 270 6.32 8.12 -19.21
C LEU A 270 7.09 9.43 -19.02
N THR A 271 6.46 10.44 -18.44
CA THR A 271 7.11 11.71 -18.11
C THR A 271 7.51 11.79 -16.63
N PHE A 272 8.48 12.63 -16.29
CA PHE A 272 8.84 12.86 -14.87
C PHE A 272 7.70 13.47 -14.05
N MET A 273 6.83 14.27 -14.66
CA MET A 273 5.65 14.82 -13.96
C MET A 273 4.64 13.73 -13.62
N GLU A 274 4.51 12.72 -14.49
CA GLU A 274 3.69 11.55 -14.19
C GLU A 274 4.31 10.67 -13.10
N ILE A 275 5.65 10.54 -13.06
CA ILE A 275 6.34 9.88 -11.94
C ILE A 275 6.04 10.62 -10.62
N ILE A 276 6.10 11.95 -10.60
CA ILE A 276 5.77 12.75 -9.40
C ILE A 276 4.30 12.53 -8.99
N GLY A 277 3.38 12.53 -9.96
CA GLY A 277 1.96 12.26 -9.72
C GLY A 277 1.71 10.85 -9.17
N ALA A 278 2.35 9.84 -9.74
CA ALA A 278 2.31 8.45 -9.23
C ALA A 278 2.95 8.35 -7.83
N ALA A 279 4.04 9.07 -7.58
CA ALA A 279 4.69 9.11 -6.27
C ALA A 279 3.78 9.71 -5.19
N ALA A 280 2.98 10.73 -5.54
CA ALA A 280 1.98 11.28 -4.65
C ALA A 280 0.86 10.27 -4.36
N LEU A 281 0.35 9.57 -5.38
CA LEU A 281 -0.64 8.50 -5.20
C LEU A 281 -0.10 7.34 -4.36
N ALA A 282 1.18 6.97 -4.50
CA ALA A 282 1.81 5.94 -3.66
C ALA A 282 1.77 6.27 -2.15
N GLY A 283 1.61 7.55 -1.80
CA GLY A 283 1.36 8.01 -0.43
C GLY A 283 0.02 7.57 0.17
N MET A 284 -0.92 7.03 -0.63
CA MET A 284 -2.26 6.62 -0.17
C MET A 284 -2.33 5.33 0.67
N GLY A 285 -1.21 4.64 0.85
CA GLY A 285 -1.16 3.36 1.57
C GLY A 285 -1.77 3.35 2.98
N LEU A 286 -2.85 2.59 3.15
CA LEU A 286 -3.55 2.40 4.43
C LEU A 286 -3.38 1.00 5.00
N THR A 287 -3.65 -0.05 4.21
CA THR A 287 -3.85 -1.42 4.72
C THR A 287 -2.62 -2.03 5.37
N VAL A 288 -1.52 -2.19 4.62
CA VAL A 288 -0.26 -2.72 5.16
C VAL A 288 0.34 -1.77 6.19
N SER A 289 0.15 -0.46 6.04
CA SER A 289 0.56 0.55 7.03
C SER A 289 -0.16 0.34 8.38
N LEU A 290 -1.47 0.07 8.36
CA LEU A 290 -2.27 -0.25 9.55
C LEU A 290 -1.84 -1.58 10.16
N PHE A 291 -1.51 -2.57 9.34
CA PHE A 291 -0.97 -3.84 9.83
C PHE A 291 0.34 -3.62 10.59
N ILE A 292 1.30 -2.88 10.00
CA ILE A 292 2.55 -2.53 10.68
C ILE A 292 2.28 -1.71 11.95
N ALA A 293 1.35 -0.75 11.91
CA ALA A 293 1.01 0.07 13.07
C ALA A 293 0.51 -0.78 14.26
N ASN A 294 -0.35 -1.78 14.01
CA ASN A 294 -0.83 -2.70 15.04
C ASN A 294 0.28 -3.62 15.60
N LEU A 295 1.36 -3.83 14.85
CA LEU A 295 2.54 -4.58 15.33
C LEU A 295 3.51 -3.67 16.10
N ALA A 296 3.63 -2.41 15.68
CA ALA A 296 4.61 -1.46 16.17
C ALA A 296 4.17 -0.71 17.44
N MET A 297 2.87 -0.38 17.55
CA MET A 297 2.34 0.49 18.59
C MET A 297 1.65 -0.32 19.68
N SER A 298 2.21 -0.32 20.89
CA SER A 298 1.58 -0.97 22.06
C SER A 298 0.57 -0.07 22.78
N ASP A 299 0.72 1.25 22.65
CA ASP A 299 -0.18 2.23 23.28
C ASP A 299 -1.38 2.55 22.36
N PRO A 300 -2.63 2.30 22.79
CA PRO A 300 -3.83 2.65 22.03
C PRO A 300 -3.91 4.12 21.62
N ALA A 301 -3.39 5.05 22.43
CA ALA A 301 -3.40 6.47 22.11
C ALA A 301 -2.46 6.80 20.94
N GLN A 302 -1.27 6.22 20.92
CA GLN A 302 -0.32 6.35 19.80
C GLN A 302 -0.87 5.70 18.53
N LEU A 303 -1.49 4.53 18.66
CA LEU A 303 -2.12 3.85 17.54
C LEU A 303 -3.25 4.71 16.92
N ALA A 304 -4.07 5.36 17.73
CA ALA A 304 -5.10 6.28 17.23
C ALA A 304 -4.51 7.46 16.45
N GLN A 305 -3.41 8.06 16.94
CA GLN A 305 -2.68 9.13 16.24
C GLN A 305 -2.09 8.68 14.91
N VAL A 306 -1.54 7.44 14.85
CA VAL A 306 -1.07 6.84 13.60
C VAL A 306 -2.23 6.66 12.61
N LYS A 307 -3.34 6.04 13.05
CA LYS A 307 -4.52 5.80 12.20
C LYS A 307 -5.04 7.11 11.61
N LEU A 308 -5.16 8.15 12.44
CA LEU A 308 -5.55 9.49 11.99
C LEU A 308 -4.56 10.06 10.95
N GLY A 309 -3.26 9.96 11.22
CA GLY A 309 -2.22 10.40 10.28
C GLY A 309 -2.27 9.67 8.94
N LEU A 310 -2.52 8.36 8.94
CA LEU A 310 -2.66 7.56 7.73
C LEU A 310 -3.87 8.00 6.89
N VAL A 311 -5.02 8.21 7.52
CA VAL A 311 -6.24 8.69 6.84
C VAL A 311 -6.02 10.08 6.23
N LEU A 312 -5.48 11.02 7.01
CA LEU A 312 -5.21 12.39 6.53
C LEU A 312 -4.17 12.38 5.40
N ALA A 313 -3.10 11.61 5.54
CA ALA A 313 -2.08 11.45 4.51
C ALA A 313 -2.70 10.90 3.21
N ALA A 314 -3.55 9.87 3.30
CA ALA A 314 -4.18 9.27 2.13
C ALA A 314 -5.07 10.28 1.38
N ILE A 315 -5.84 11.10 2.09
CA ILE A 315 -6.66 12.15 1.49
C ILE A 315 -5.78 13.19 0.79
N ILE A 316 -4.74 13.69 1.46
CA ILE A 316 -3.82 14.70 0.91
C ILE A 316 -3.09 14.15 -0.32
N SER A 317 -2.55 12.93 -0.23
CA SER A 317 -1.88 12.22 -1.32
C SER A 317 -2.79 12.01 -2.52
N ALA A 318 -4.06 11.63 -2.30
CA ALA A 318 -5.03 11.47 -3.37
C ALA A 318 -5.28 12.79 -4.11
N ILE A 319 -5.54 13.87 -3.37
CA ILE A 319 -5.79 15.19 -3.95
C ILE A 319 -4.58 15.67 -4.76
N LEU A 320 -3.37 15.57 -4.19
CA LEU A 320 -2.14 16.00 -4.86
C LEU A 320 -1.85 15.16 -6.10
N GLY A 321 -1.90 13.83 -5.99
CA GLY A 321 -1.62 12.93 -7.11
C GLY A 321 -2.61 13.12 -8.26
N LEU A 322 -3.90 13.18 -7.95
CA LEU A 322 -4.94 13.44 -8.95
C LEU A 322 -4.77 14.82 -9.61
N SER A 323 -4.47 15.86 -8.83
CA SER A 323 -4.30 17.21 -9.37
C SER A 323 -3.10 17.32 -10.31
N ILE A 324 -1.97 16.70 -9.94
CA ILE A 324 -0.75 16.67 -10.75
C ILE A 324 -1.00 15.89 -12.04
N LEU A 325 -1.53 14.67 -11.94
CA LEU A 325 -1.78 13.82 -13.11
C LEU A 325 -2.87 14.40 -14.02
N HIS A 326 -3.92 15.01 -13.48
CA HIS A 326 -4.93 15.68 -14.29
C HIS A 326 -4.35 16.82 -15.13
N LYS A 327 -3.37 17.55 -14.60
CA LYS A 327 -2.75 18.69 -15.27
C LYS A 327 -1.70 18.27 -16.31
N PHE A 328 -0.93 17.22 -16.03
CA PHE A 328 0.26 16.89 -16.81
C PHE A 328 0.17 15.59 -17.61
N SER A 329 -0.81 14.73 -17.34
CA SER A 329 -1.01 13.50 -18.12
C SER A 329 -1.95 13.77 -19.29
N THR A 330 -1.41 13.66 -20.48
CA THR A 330 -2.15 13.69 -21.74
C THR A 330 -1.96 12.34 -22.42
N SER A 331 -3.03 11.55 -22.50
CA SER A 331 -3.08 10.31 -23.27
C SER A 331 -2.45 10.51 -24.64
N GLN A 332 -1.34 9.83 -24.90
CA GLN A 332 -0.78 9.73 -26.25
C GLN A 332 -1.43 8.53 -26.94
N ASP A 333 -2.74 8.62 -27.20
CA ASP A 333 -3.43 7.70 -28.12
C ASP A 333 -3.63 8.39 -29.48
#